data_AF-A0A1I1BUP1-F1
#
_entry.id   AF-A0A1I1BUP1-F1
#
_cell.length_a   1.000
_cell.length_b   1.000
_cell.length_c   1.000
_cell.angle_alpha   90.00
_cell.angle_beta   90.00
_cell.angle_gamma   90.00
#
_symmetry.space_group_name_H-M   'P 1'
#
loop_
_entity.id
_entity.type
_entity.pdbx_description
1 polymer ?
#
loop_
_entity_poly.entity_id
_entity_poly.type
_entity_poly.pdbx_seq_one_letter_code
_entity_poly.pdbx_strand_id
1 'polypeptide(L)'
;MLTSLALVLAACSVSTKSVNVAPVKPPAIVAPDSALLKACDRPVLLEHGPLTQAQVEELWITDRAALLACYRRHLALRNYIVDRDEALRGDK
;
A
#
# COMPACT_ATOMS: atom_id res chain seq x y z
N MET A 1 40.07 -29.50 47.38
CA MET A 1 39.80 -29.66 45.94
C MET A 1 38.48 -28.97 45.61
N LEU A 2 38.48 -27.66 45.43
CA LEU A 2 37.38 -26.88 44.88
C LEU A 2 38.00 -25.70 44.15
N THR A 3 38.44 -25.96 42.93
CA THR A 3 38.89 -24.94 41.99
C THR A 3 37.77 -24.68 40.99
N SER A 4 37.68 -23.41 40.59
CA SER A 4 37.23 -22.97 39.27
C SER A 4 35.76 -22.54 39.14
N LEU A 5 35.44 -21.40 39.77
CA LEU A 5 34.46 -20.46 39.25
C LEU A 5 35.20 -19.52 38.28
N ALA A 6 34.93 -19.58 36.97
CA ALA A 6 35.11 -18.45 36.05
C ALA A 6 34.43 -18.75 34.70
N LEU A 7 33.33 -18.05 34.46
CA LEU A 7 32.59 -18.00 33.21
C LEU A 7 33.52 -17.57 32.06
N VAL A 8 33.65 -18.40 31.03
CA VAL A 8 34.24 -17.98 29.75
C VAL A 8 33.09 -17.75 28.76
N LEU A 9 32.36 -16.65 28.92
CA LEU A 9 31.70 -16.03 27.78
C LEU A 9 32.78 -15.20 27.06
N ALA A 10 33.44 -15.81 26.08
CA ALA A 10 34.16 -15.06 25.07
C ALA A 10 33.14 -14.29 24.22
N ALA A 11 32.67 -13.15 24.74
CA ALA A 11 31.98 -12.16 23.93
C ALA A 11 33.02 -11.64 22.93
N CYS A 12 32.84 -11.96 21.65
CA CYS A 12 33.59 -11.38 20.55
C CYS A 12 33.28 -9.88 20.46
N SER A 13 33.90 -9.08 21.34
CA SER A 13 33.94 -7.62 21.22
C SER A 13 34.96 -7.24 20.14
N VAL A 14 34.66 -7.59 18.90
CA VAL A 14 35.28 -6.95 17.74
C VAL A 14 34.67 -5.56 17.66
N SER A 15 35.38 -4.57 18.18
CA SER A 15 35.12 -3.16 17.92
C SER A 15 35.34 -2.92 16.43
N THR A 16 34.30 -3.11 15.61
CA THR A 16 34.35 -2.69 14.21
C THR A 16 34.55 -1.18 14.21
N LYS A 17 35.56 -0.68 13.46
CA LYS A 17 35.69 0.75 13.26
C LYS A 17 34.35 1.26 12.72
N SER A 18 33.76 2.22 13.41
CA SER A 18 32.64 3.01 12.89
C SER A 18 33.15 3.67 11.59
N VAL A 19 32.86 3.04 10.47
CA VAL A 19 32.98 3.70 9.18
C VAL A 19 31.85 4.73 9.20
N ASN A 20 32.20 6.01 9.06
CA ASN A 20 31.23 7.04 8.70
C ASN A 20 30.70 6.71 7.31
N VAL A 21 29.80 5.74 7.23
CA VAL A 21 29.04 5.46 6.02
C VAL A 21 28.08 6.63 5.91
N ALA A 22 28.32 7.50 4.94
CA ALA A 22 27.38 8.55 4.60
C ALA A 22 25.99 7.90 4.47
N PRO A 23 24.92 8.49 5.06
CA PRO A 23 23.60 7.90 4.98
C PRO A 23 23.27 7.66 3.50
N VAL A 24 23.07 6.40 3.12
CA VAL A 24 22.65 6.07 1.77
C VAL A 24 21.32 6.76 1.56
N LYS A 25 21.25 7.67 0.58
CA LYS A 25 20.01 8.36 0.25
C LYS A 25 18.95 7.29 -0.07
N PRO A 26 17.77 7.32 0.57
CA PRO A 26 16.73 6.36 0.27
C PRO A 26 16.39 6.35 -1.22
N PRO A 27 16.07 5.19 -1.81
CA PRO A 27 15.62 5.13 -3.20
C PRO A 27 14.38 6.01 -3.37
N ALA A 28 14.38 6.81 -4.43
CA ALA A 28 13.23 7.65 -4.75
C ALA A 28 12.11 6.76 -5.30
N ILE A 29 11.02 6.63 -4.54
CA ILE A 29 9.83 5.92 -4.98
C ILE A 29 8.97 6.90 -5.79
N VAL A 30 8.76 6.59 -7.07
CA VAL A 30 7.83 7.33 -7.92
C VAL A 30 6.44 7.22 -7.31
N ALA A 31 5.63 8.29 -7.40
CA ALA A 31 4.23 8.25 -6.96
C ALA A 31 3.35 7.62 -8.05
N PRO A 32 2.23 6.96 -7.69
CA PRO A 32 1.23 6.58 -8.69
C PRO A 32 0.61 7.82 -9.34
N ASP A 33 -0.01 7.64 -10.50
CA ASP A 33 -0.86 8.67 -11.09
C ASP A 33 -1.93 9.12 -10.08
N SER A 34 -2.00 10.44 -9.85
CA SER A 34 -2.98 11.07 -8.95
C SER A 34 -4.43 10.71 -9.25
N ALA A 35 -4.77 10.38 -10.51
CA ALA A 35 -6.10 9.93 -10.89
C ALA A 35 -6.49 8.61 -10.20
N LEU A 36 -5.52 7.76 -9.86
CA LEU A 36 -5.73 6.51 -9.15
C LEU A 36 -6.02 6.71 -7.66
N LEU A 37 -5.65 7.86 -7.11
CA LEU A 37 -5.87 8.23 -5.71
C LEU A 37 -7.21 8.96 -5.50
N LYS A 38 -7.95 9.25 -6.57
CA LYS A 38 -9.25 9.92 -6.48
C LYS A 38 -10.25 9.04 -5.72
N ALA A 39 -10.93 9.63 -4.74
CA ALA A 39 -12.02 8.99 -4.02
C ALA A 39 -13.11 8.46 -4.97
N CYS A 40 -13.79 7.40 -4.57
CA CYS A 40 -14.93 6.88 -5.31
C CYS A 40 -16.16 7.74 -5.10
N ASP A 41 -16.95 7.86 -6.16
CA ASP A 41 -18.24 8.51 -6.08
C ASP A 41 -19.14 7.70 -5.14
N ARG A 42 -19.95 8.41 -4.34
CA ARG A 42 -20.90 7.79 -3.42
C ARG A 42 -22.22 7.54 -4.14
N PRO A 43 -23.04 6.58 -3.67
CA PRO A 43 -24.38 6.40 -4.17
C PRO A 43 -25.15 7.72 -4.18
N VAL A 44 -26.03 7.88 -5.18
CA VAL A 44 -26.89 9.06 -5.28
C VAL A 44 -27.78 9.14 -4.04
N LEU A 45 -27.91 10.33 -3.47
CA LEU A 45 -28.86 10.57 -2.39
C LEU A 45 -30.27 10.57 -2.97
N LEU A 46 -31.15 9.71 -2.46
CA LEU A 46 -32.52 9.65 -2.92
C LEU A 46 -33.31 10.87 -2.42
N GLU A 47 -34.04 11.48 -3.34
CA GLU A 47 -35.01 12.53 -3.03
C GLU A 47 -36.24 11.96 -2.30
N HIS A 48 -37.03 12.83 -1.68
CA HIS A 48 -38.19 12.42 -0.89
C HIS A 48 -39.38 12.10 -1.81
N GLY A 49 -39.93 10.89 -1.69
CA GLY A 49 -41.16 10.48 -2.37
C GLY A 49 -41.06 9.10 -3.03
N PRO A 50 -42.17 8.57 -3.56
CA PRO A 50 -42.17 7.31 -4.29
C PRO A 50 -41.41 7.45 -5.61
N LEU A 51 -40.53 6.50 -5.90
CA LEU A 51 -39.84 6.39 -7.18
C LEU A 51 -40.67 5.58 -8.16
N THR A 52 -40.68 6.03 -9.42
CA THR A 52 -41.16 5.22 -10.55
C THR A 52 -40.14 4.14 -10.90
N GLN A 53 -40.59 3.06 -11.57
CA GLN A 53 -39.70 2.00 -12.03
C GLN A 53 -38.56 2.53 -12.91
N ALA A 54 -38.85 3.43 -13.84
CA ALA A 54 -37.85 4.02 -14.73
C ALA A 54 -36.78 4.82 -13.95
N GLN A 55 -37.16 5.53 -12.89
CA GLN A 55 -36.21 6.24 -12.03
C GLN A 55 -35.31 5.27 -11.26
N VAL A 56 -35.86 4.17 -10.75
CA VAL A 56 -35.07 3.14 -10.05
C VAL A 56 -34.05 2.50 -10.99
N GLU A 57 -34.43 2.19 -12.22
CA GLU A 57 -33.54 1.62 -13.22
C GLU A 57 -32.38 2.56 -13.57
N GLU A 58 -32.66 3.84 -13.78
CA GLU A 58 -31.63 4.85 -14.07
C GLU A 58 -30.63 5.01 -12.92
N LEU A 59 -31.13 5.07 -11.69
CA LEU A 59 -30.29 5.13 -10.48
C LEU A 59 -29.40 3.89 -10.39
N TRP A 60 -29.94 2.71 -10.67
CA TRP A 60 -29.18 1.46 -10.62
C TRP A 60 -28.09 1.39 -11.70
N ILE A 61 -28.38 1.84 -12.92
CA ILE A 61 -27.40 1.93 -14.01
C ILE A 61 -26.27 2.89 -13.62
N THR A 62 -26.63 4.07 -13.10
CA THR A 62 -25.68 5.10 -12.68
C THR A 62 -24.74 4.60 -11.58
N ASP A 63 -25.31 4.03 -10.51
CA ASP A 63 -24.53 3.51 -9.38
C ASP A 63 -23.63 2.35 -9.82
N ARG A 64 -24.13 1.45 -10.68
CA ARG A 64 -23.32 0.35 -11.23
C ARG A 64 -22.14 0.87 -12.05
N ALA A 65 -22.35 1.88 -12.88
CA ALA A 65 -21.28 2.49 -13.67
C ALA A 65 -20.21 3.14 -12.76
N ALA A 66 -20.63 3.88 -11.75
CA ALA A 66 -19.74 4.50 -10.77
C ALA A 66 -18.90 3.46 -10.00
N LEU A 67 -19.53 2.37 -9.55
CA LEU A 67 -18.86 1.25 -8.87
C LEU A 67 -17.81 0.58 -9.77
N LEU A 68 -18.14 0.30 -11.04
CA LEU A 68 -17.20 -0.31 -11.97
C LEU A 68 -16.01 0.60 -12.27
N ALA A 69 -16.24 1.91 -12.42
CA ALA A 69 -15.18 2.88 -12.63
C ALA A 69 -14.25 2.98 -11.40
N CYS A 70 -14.82 3.03 -10.20
CA CYS A 70 -14.10 2.97 -8.93
C CYS A 70 -13.24 1.70 -8.82
N TYR A 71 -13.85 0.54 -9.04
CA TYR A 71 -13.17 -0.76 -9.01
C TYR A 71 -11.96 -0.78 -9.96
N ARG A 72 -12.12 -0.34 -11.21
CA ARG A 72 -11.03 -0.33 -12.20
C ARG A 72 -9.87 0.56 -11.77
N ARG A 73 -10.13 1.73 -11.18
CA ARG A 73 -9.07 2.62 -10.66
C ARG A 73 -8.30 1.97 -9.51
N HIS A 74 -9.00 1.41 -8.52
CA HIS A 74 -8.34 0.75 -7.39
C HIS A 74 -7.60 -0.52 -7.79
N LEU A 75 -8.11 -1.26 -8.78
CA LEU A 75 -7.42 -2.40 -9.38
C LEU A 75 -6.08 -1.95 -9.99
N ALA A 76 -6.08 -0.85 -10.75
CA ALA A 76 -4.86 -0.29 -11.33
C ALA A 76 -3.88 0.21 -10.26
N LEU A 77 -4.37 0.88 -9.21
CA LEU A 77 -3.54 1.31 -8.08
C LEU A 77 -2.88 0.13 -7.38
N ARG A 78 -3.64 -0.93 -7.11
CA ARG A 78 -3.12 -2.16 -6.48
C ARG A 78 -2.04 -2.79 -7.36
N ASN A 79 -2.27 -2.93 -8.65
CA ASN A 79 -1.28 -3.50 -9.57
C ASN A 79 0.00 -2.68 -9.58
N TYR A 80 -0.10 -1.35 -9.67
CA TYR A 80 1.05 -0.45 -9.56
C TYR A 80 1.88 -0.69 -8.29
N ILE A 81 1.23 -0.85 -7.14
CA ILE A 81 1.90 -1.13 -5.86
C ILE A 81 2.59 -2.50 -5.90
N VAL A 82 1.89 -3.52 -6.39
CA VAL A 82 2.45 -4.89 -6.51
C VAL A 82 3.67 -4.89 -7.42
N ASP A 83 3.58 -4.30 -8.61
CA ASP A 83 4.66 -4.23 -9.59
C ASP A 83 5.90 -3.50 -9.01
N ARG A 84 5.67 -2.40 -8.30
CA ARG A 84 6.73 -1.66 -7.60
C ARG A 84 7.40 -2.53 -6.54
N ASP A 85 6.61 -3.21 -5.70
CA ASP A 85 7.13 -3.97 -4.58
C ASP A 85 7.87 -5.23 -5.06
N GLU A 86 7.44 -5.87 -6.15
CA GLU A 86 8.18 -6.95 -6.82
C GLU A 86 9.54 -6.46 -7.35
N ALA A 87 9.56 -5.29 -8.01
CA ALA A 87 10.81 -4.70 -8.50
C ALA A 87 11.78 -4.35 -7.37
N LEU A 88 11.28 -3.91 -6.22
CA LEU A 88 12.09 -3.61 -5.04
C LEU A 88 12.65 -4.87 -4.36
N ARG A 89 11.93 -6.01 -4.41
CA ARG A 89 12.41 -7.29 -3.89
C ARG A 89 13.45 -7.96 -4.80
N GLY A 90 13.52 -7.56 -6.07
CA GLY A 90 14.36 -8.24 -7.06
C GLY A 90 13.77 -9.57 -7.52
N ASP A 91 12.44 -9.75 -7.41
CA ASP A 91 11.73 -10.97 -7.82
C ASP A 91 11.54 -11.09 -9.36
N LYS A 92 12.41 -10.47 -10.17
CA LYS A 92 12.36 -10.52 -11.64
C LYS A 92 13.74 -10.70 -12.26
#